data_AF-A0A2M7V038-F1
#
_entry.id   AF-A0A2M7V038-F1
#
_cell.length_a   1.000
_cell.length_b   1.000
_cell.length_c   1.000
_cell.angle_alpha   90.00
_cell.angle_beta   90.00
_cell.angle_gamma   90.00
#
_symmetry.space_group_name_H-M   'P 1'
#
loop_
_entity.id
_entity.type
_entity.pdbx_description
1 polymer ?
#
loop_
_entity_poly.entity_id
_entity_poly.type
_entity_poly.pdbx_seq_one_letter_code
_entity_poly.pdbx_strand_id
1 'polypeptide(L)'
;RVKKDLIQLGLKEMIKIGKAMGGEKETFLGPAGLGDLILTSTNPLSRNFQFGKNLYFNAQNLRKDIKERRITVEGFDSSWALSKLGKKYKLDLPMINEIYKVIYKKTPPEKTIKNLIKLAN
;
A
#
# COMPACT_ATOMS: atom_id res chain seq x y z
N ARG A 1 3.07 -6.51 17.02
CA ARG A 1 3.13 -7.72 16.16
C ARG A 1 2.58 -7.39 14.77
N VAL A 2 1.25 -7.31 14.60
CA VAL A 2 0.57 -7.01 13.31
C VAL A 2 1.21 -5.91 12.46
N LYS A 3 1.54 -4.74 13.04
CA LYS A 3 2.15 -3.63 12.27
C LYS A 3 3.50 -4.01 11.62
N LYS A 4 4.35 -4.75 12.34
CA LYS A 4 5.63 -5.25 11.82
C LYS A 4 5.39 -6.26 10.70
N ASP A 5 4.42 -7.15 10.89
CA ASP A 5 4.11 -8.22 9.93
C ASP A 5 3.58 -7.64 8.62
N LEU A 6 2.74 -6.59 8.68
CA LEU A 6 2.30 -5.85 7.49
C LEU A 6 3.45 -5.13 6.77
N ILE A 7 4.40 -4.54 7.50
CA ILE A 7 5.60 -3.93 6.89
C ILE A 7 6.43 -5.00 6.16
N GLN A 8 6.60 -6.19 6.76
CA GLN A 8 7.33 -7.29 6.14
C GLN A 8 6.62 -7.82 4.89
N LEU A 9 5.29 -7.92 4.89
CA LEU A 9 4.51 -8.28 3.71
C LEU A 9 4.68 -7.24 2.59
N GLY A 10 4.56 -5.96 2.93
CA GLY A 10 4.77 -4.86 1.98
C GLY A 10 6.14 -4.93 1.33
N LEU A 11 7.20 -5.13 2.13
CA LEU A 11 8.56 -5.30 1.62
C LEU A 11 8.69 -6.52 0.71
N LYS A 12 8.09 -7.67 1.07
CA LYS A 12 8.09 -8.87 0.22
C LYS A 12 7.46 -8.60 -1.14
N GLU A 13 6.34 -7.88 -1.19
CA GLU A 13 5.67 -7.52 -2.44
C GLU A 13 6.46 -6.50 -3.26
N MET A 14 7.08 -5.50 -2.61
CA MET A 14 8.00 -4.57 -3.28
C MET A 14 9.16 -5.31 -3.95
N ILE A 15 9.79 -6.25 -3.25
CA ILE A 15 10.89 -7.07 -3.80
C ILE A 15 10.39 -7.92 -4.97
N LYS A 16 9.22 -8.56 -4.87
CA LYS A 16 8.64 -9.37 -5.97
C LYS A 16 8.49 -8.53 -7.26
N ILE A 17 7.93 -7.33 -7.13
CA ILE A 17 7.75 -6.41 -8.27
C ILE A 17 9.10 -5.95 -8.81
N GLY A 18 9.99 -5.50 -7.93
CA GLY A 18 11.33 -5.04 -8.29
C GLY A 18 12.11 -6.07 -9.09
N LYS A 19 12.17 -7.31 -8.59
CA LYS A 19 12.83 -8.43 -9.28
C LYS A 19 12.21 -8.73 -10.64
N ALA A 20 10.88 -8.70 -10.75
CA ALA A 20 10.20 -8.90 -12.04
C ALA A 20 10.52 -7.78 -13.06
N MET A 21 10.95 -6.61 -12.59
CA MET A 21 11.38 -5.48 -13.40
C MET A 21 12.91 -5.41 -13.61
N GLY A 22 13.66 -6.42 -13.14
CA GLY A 22 15.12 -6.49 -13.28
C GLY A 22 15.91 -5.79 -12.16
N GLY A 23 15.25 -5.43 -11.06
CA GLY A 23 15.91 -4.84 -9.89
C GLY A 23 16.49 -5.88 -8.92
N GLU A 24 17.50 -5.46 -8.17
CA GLU A 24 18.18 -6.29 -7.18
C GLU A 24 17.48 -6.28 -5.82
N LYS A 25 17.48 -7.42 -5.12
CA LYS A 25 16.81 -7.56 -3.82
C LYS A 25 17.46 -6.66 -2.75
N GLU A 26 18.77 -6.54 -2.81
CA GLU A 26 19.62 -5.84 -1.85
C GLU A 26 19.25 -4.35 -1.79
N THR A 27 18.84 -3.75 -2.92
CA THR A 27 18.33 -2.37 -2.98
C THR A 27 17.11 -2.15 -2.08
N PHE A 28 16.20 -3.12 -2.01
CA PHE A 28 15.00 -3.03 -1.17
C PHE A 28 15.30 -3.22 0.32
N LEU A 29 16.41 -3.89 0.66
CA LEU A 29 16.84 -4.06 2.05
C LEU A 29 17.61 -2.85 2.57
N GLY A 30 18.08 -1.98 1.67
CA GLY A 30 18.77 -0.76 2.02
C GLY A 30 17.86 0.38 2.50
N PRO A 31 18.45 1.57 2.78
CA PRO A 31 17.74 2.73 3.30
C PRO A 31 16.59 3.21 2.41
N ALA A 32 16.75 3.14 1.09
CA ALA A 32 15.74 3.56 0.12
C ALA A 32 14.53 2.60 0.04
N GLY A 33 14.67 1.36 0.51
CA GLY A 33 13.58 0.38 0.55
C GLY A 33 13.01 0.23 1.96
N LEU A 34 13.62 -0.63 2.76
CA LEU A 34 13.16 -0.94 4.12
C LEU A 34 13.18 0.30 5.04
N GLY A 35 14.21 1.15 4.92
CA GLY A 35 14.33 2.35 5.74
C GLY A 35 13.17 3.32 5.52
N ASP A 36 12.95 3.71 4.25
CA ASP A 36 11.86 4.61 3.87
C ASP A 36 10.48 3.99 4.12
N LEU A 37 10.31 2.68 3.88
CA LEU A 37 9.06 1.97 4.17
C LEU A 37 8.70 2.05 5.65
N ILE A 38 9.67 1.82 6.56
CA ILE A 38 9.43 1.93 8.00
C ILE A 38 9.08 3.38 8.36
N LEU A 39 9.87 4.35 7.88
CA LEU A 39 9.68 5.77 8.20
C LEU A 39 8.28 6.24 7.78
N THR A 40 7.91 5.99 6.52
CA THR A 40 6.64 6.44 5.94
C THR A 40 5.43 5.71 6.53
N SER A 41 5.56 4.43 6.89
CA SER A 41 4.46 3.62 7.46
C SER A 41 4.27 3.83 8.97
N THR A 42 5.23 4.46 9.65
CA THR A 42 5.16 4.69 11.10
C THR A 42 5.02 6.16 11.49
N ASN A 43 5.31 7.10 10.60
CA ASN A 43 5.21 8.53 10.86
C ASN A 43 3.77 9.07 10.64
N PRO A 44 3.08 9.61 11.66
CA PRO A 44 1.76 10.22 11.53
C PRO A 44 1.69 11.46 10.62
N LEU A 45 2.84 12.11 10.36
CA LEU A 45 2.93 13.25 9.45
C LEU A 45 3.00 12.83 7.97
N SER A 46 3.17 11.54 7.68
CA SER A 46 3.14 11.03 6.31
C SER A 46 1.76 11.25 5.68
N ARG A 47 1.73 11.87 4.49
CA ARG A 47 0.50 12.05 3.71
C ARG A 47 -0.18 10.72 3.42
N ASN A 48 0.58 9.67 3.13
CA ASN A 48 0.07 8.32 2.90
C ASN A 48 -0.52 7.71 4.19
N PHE A 49 0.12 7.95 5.34
CA PHE A 49 -0.41 7.50 6.63
C PHE A 49 -1.74 8.17 6.97
N GLN A 50 -1.80 9.50 6.83
CA GLN A 50 -3.03 10.27 7.04
C GLN A 50 -4.13 9.88 6.06
N PHE A 51 -3.78 9.64 4.80
CA PHE A 51 -4.70 9.13 3.79
C PHE A 51 -5.34 7.81 4.21
N GLY A 52 -4.53 6.82 4.62
CA GLY A 52 -5.04 5.54 5.11
C GLY A 52 -5.94 5.68 6.34
N LYS A 53 -5.57 6.57 7.27
CA LYS A 53 -6.40 6.89 8.44
C LYS A 53 -7.74 7.52 8.03
N ASN A 54 -7.73 8.50 7.14
CA ASN A 54 -8.93 9.15 6.63
C ASN A 54 -9.80 8.21 5.79
N LEU A 55 -9.18 7.23 5.11
CA LEU A 55 -9.92 6.21 4.35
C LEU A 55 -10.74 5.32 5.30
N TYR A 56 -10.26 5.08 6.51
CA TYR A 56 -11.01 4.35 7.54
C TYR A 56 -12.15 5.18 8.12
N PHE A 57 -11.88 6.41 8.58
CA PHE A 57 -12.88 7.21 9.29
C PHE A 57 -13.85 7.97 8.38
N ASN A 58 -13.39 8.42 7.21
CA ASN A 58 -14.07 9.43 6.37
C ASN A 58 -13.99 9.08 4.87
N ALA A 59 -14.17 7.81 4.50
CA ALA A 59 -14.00 7.32 3.13
C ALA A 59 -14.80 8.11 2.07
N GLN A 60 -15.98 8.64 2.42
CA GLN A 60 -16.83 9.40 1.50
C GLN A 60 -16.23 10.77 1.17
N ASN A 61 -15.84 11.54 2.19
CA ASN A 61 -15.24 12.86 2.02
C ASN A 61 -13.89 12.77 1.31
N LEU A 62 -13.09 11.77 1.68
CA LEU A 62 -11.78 11.55 1.07
C LEU A 62 -11.87 11.33 -0.45
N ARG A 63 -12.89 10.60 -0.92
CA ARG A 63 -13.12 10.40 -2.37
C ARG A 63 -13.47 11.70 -3.09
N LYS A 64 -14.20 12.59 -2.43
CA LYS A 64 -14.51 13.92 -2.98
C LYS A 64 -13.23 14.75 -3.10
N ASP A 65 -12.40 14.77 -2.06
CA ASP A 65 -11.14 15.53 -2.05
C ASP A 65 -10.16 15.05 -3.12
N ILE A 66 -10.06 13.74 -3.35
CA ILE A 66 -9.27 13.18 -4.45
C ILE A 66 -9.84 13.60 -5.81
N LYS A 67 -11.17 13.49 -6.01
CA LYS A 67 -11.83 13.85 -7.27
C LYS A 67 -11.63 15.33 -7.60
N GLU A 68 -11.67 16.19 -6.58
CA GLU A 68 -11.47 17.63 -6.69
C GLU A 68 -9.99 18.04 -6.64
N ARG A 69 -9.06 17.07 -6.61
CA ARG A 69 -7.61 17.28 -6.54
C ARG A 69 -7.16 18.19 -5.39
N ARG A 70 -7.92 18.21 -4.29
CA ARG A 70 -7.61 18.99 -3.08
C ARG A 70 -6.45 18.39 -2.28
N ILE A 71 -6.22 17.09 -2.46
CA ILE A 71 -5.12 16.35 -1.85
C ILE A 71 -4.39 15.53 -2.91
N THR A 72 -3.06 15.55 -2.86
CA THR A 72 -2.21 14.69 -3.68
C THR A 72 -1.56 13.65 -2.78
N VAL A 73 -1.81 12.37 -3.05
CA VAL A 73 -1.30 11.25 -2.27
C VAL A 73 -0.74 10.22 -3.23
N GLU A 74 0.59 10.07 -3.28
CA GLU A 74 1.28 9.14 -4.18
C GLU A 74 0.79 7.70 -4.03
N GLY A 75 0.43 7.27 -2.82
CA GLY A 75 -0.09 5.93 -2.56
C GLY A 75 -1.41 5.63 -3.27
N PHE A 76 -2.21 6.66 -3.58
CA PHE A 76 -3.42 6.50 -4.39
C PHE A 76 -3.06 6.02 -5.80
N ASP A 77 -2.22 6.76 -6.51
CA ASP A 77 -1.82 6.44 -7.89
C ASP A 77 -0.92 5.20 -7.95
N SER A 78 0.01 5.09 -7.00
CA SER A 78 0.95 3.96 -6.91
C SER A 78 0.22 2.64 -6.71
N SER A 79 -0.83 2.59 -5.89
CA SER A 79 -1.60 1.35 -5.69
C SER A 79 -2.30 0.86 -6.97
N TRP A 80 -2.73 1.78 -7.84
CA TRP A 80 -3.26 1.42 -9.16
C TRP A 80 -2.16 0.87 -10.06
N ALA A 81 -1.02 1.57 -10.15
CA ALA A 81 0.11 1.17 -10.97
C ALA A 81 0.66 -0.19 -10.55
N LEU A 82 0.86 -0.41 -9.25
CA LEU A 82 1.36 -1.67 -8.68
C LEU A 82 0.39 -2.83 -8.92
N SER A 83 -0.93 -2.63 -8.79
CA SER A 83 -1.91 -3.67 -9.14
C SER A 83 -1.86 -4.03 -10.64
N LYS A 84 -1.62 -3.06 -11.52
CA LYS A 84 -1.43 -3.29 -12.95
C LYS A 84 -0.13 -4.02 -13.25
N LEU A 85 0.98 -3.66 -12.60
CA LEU A 85 2.26 -4.35 -12.70
C LEU A 85 2.13 -5.80 -12.23
N GLY A 86 1.43 -6.05 -11.13
CA GLY A 86 1.13 -7.40 -10.64
C GLY A 86 0.48 -8.27 -11.72
N LYS A 87 -0.52 -7.73 -12.42
CA LYS A 87 -1.18 -8.44 -13.54
C LYS A 87 -0.24 -8.64 -14.73
N LYS A 88 0.52 -7.61 -15.12
CA LYS A 88 1.46 -7.65 -16.25
C LYS A 88 2.51 -8.74 -16.05
N TYR A 89 3.08 -8.82 -14.85
CA TYR A 89 4.15 -9.77 -14.50
C TYR A 89 3.62 -11.08 -13.89
N LYS A 90 2.29 -11.28 -13.85
CA LYS A 90 1.63 -12.47 -13.26
C LYS A 90 2.09 -12.77 -11.83
N LEU A 91 2.23 -11.73 -11.00
CA LEU A 91 2.67 -11.83 -9.61
C LEU A 91 1.50 -11.95 -8.64
N ASP A 92 1.67 -12.79 -7.62
CA ASP A 92 0.78 -12.83 -6.47
C ASP A 92 1.16 -11.75 -5.44
N LEU A 93 0.30 -10.73 -5.35
CA LEU A 93 0.46 -9.49 -4.57
C LEU A 93 -0.80 -9.21 -3.71
N PRO A 94 -1.12 -10.07 -2.74
CA PRO A 94 -2.38 -9.99 -2.00
C PRO A 94 -2.56 -8.69 -1.20
N MET A 95 -1.50 -8.12 -0.60
CA MET A 95 -1.57 -6.87 0.15
C MET A 95 -1.86 -5.68 -0.78
N ILE A 96 -1.12 -5.54 -1.88
CA ILE A 96 -1.38 -4.50 -2.90
C ILE A 96 -2.79 -4.65 -3.47
N ASN A 97 -3.26 -5.87 -3.69
CA ASN A 97 -4.62 -6.11 -4.19
C ASN A 97 -5.70 -5.68 -3.19
N GLU A 98 -5.50 -5.90 -1.88
CA GLU A 98 -6.42 -5.43 -0.85
C GLU A 98 -6.41 -3.89 -0.74
N ILE A 99 -5.25 -3.26 -0.84
CA ILE A 99 -5.09 -1.79 -0.88
C ILE A 99 -5.81 -1.21 -2.10
N TYR A 100 -5.62 -1.81 -3.29
CA TYR A 100 -6.32 -1.41 -4.51
C TYR A 100 -7.84 -1.52 -4.35
N LYS A 101 -8.33 -2.59 -3.72
CA LYS A 101 -9.78 -2.82 -3.54
C LYS A 101 -10.41 -1.75 -2.63
N VAL A 102 -9.80 -1.40 -1.51
CA VAL A 102 -10.36 -0.38 -0.59
C VAL A 102 -10.37 1.00 -1.25
N ILE A 103 -9.33 1.33 -2.01
CA ILE A 103 -9.21 2.64 -2.69
C ILE A 103 -10.17 2.73 -3.88
N TYR A 104 -10.13 1.75 -4.80
CA TYR A 104 -10.79 1.85 -6.12
C TYR A 104 -12.07 1.02 -6.26
N LYS A 105 -12.20 -0.08 -5.51
CA LYS A 105 -13.38 -0.97 -5.58
C LYS A 105 -14.36 -0.77 -4.44
N LYS A 106 -14.09 0.23 -3.59
CA LYS A 106 -14.96 0.64 -2.48
C LYS A 106 -15.25 -0.48 -1.48
N THR A 107 -14.34 -1.45 -1.34
CA THR A 107 -14.41 -2.44 -0.27
C THR A 107 -14.42 -1.71 1.08
N PRO A 108 -15.27 -2.11 2.05
CA PRO A 108 -15.28 -1.50 3.38
C PRO A 108 -13.89 -1.60 4.06
N PRO A 109 -13.37 -0.51 4.66
CA PRO A 109 -12.07 -0.51 5.32
C PRO A 109 -11.89 -1.62 6.36
N GLU A 110 -12.94 -1.93 7.13
CA GLU A 110 -12.95 -2.98 8.16
C GLU A 110 -12.73 -4.36 7.54
N LYS A 111 -13.31 -4.61 6.37
CA LYS A 111 -13.12 -5.87 5.63
C LYS A 111 -11.69 -5.97 5.12
N THR A 112 -11.14 -4.89 4.60
CA THR A 112 -9.74 -4.82 4.16
C THR A 112 -8.78 -5.06 5.31
N ILE A 113 -8.98 -4.43 6.48
CA ILE A 113 -8.15 -4.67 7.67
C ILE A 113 -8.19 -6.14 8.08
N LYS A 114 -9.38 -6.76 8.13
CA LYS A 114 -9.52 -8.19 8.43
C LYS A 114 -8.73 -9.07 7.46
N ASN A 115 -8.77 -8.77 6.16
CA ASN A 115 -8.02 -9.51 5.16
C ASN A 115 -6.51 -9.32 5.32
N LEU A 116 -6.05 -8.08 5.53
CA LEU A 116 -4.64 -7.77 5.74
C LEU A 116 -4.07 -8.45 6.99
N ILE A 117 -4.84 -8.49 8.09
CA ILE A 117 -4.43 -9.21 9.31
C ILE A 117 -4.32 -10.71 9.04
N LYS A 118 -5.24 -11.31 8.26
CA LYS A 118 -5.15 -12.72 7.88
C LYS A 118 -3.92 -13.05 7.03
N LEU A 119 -3.48 -12.13 6.17
CA LEU A 119 -2.26 -12.30 5.38
C LEU A 119 -0.99 -12.22 6.23
N ALA A 120 -1.06 -11.48 7.34
CA ALA A 120 0.06 -11.20 8.24
C ALA A 120 0.27 -12.28 9.31
N ASN A 121 -0.69 -13.19 9.49
CA ASN A 121 -0.62 -14.35 10.37
C ASN A 121 -0.18 -15.59 9.59
#